data_AF-A0A846SQY0-F1
#
_entry.id   AF-A0A846SQY0-F1
#
_cell.length_a   1.000
_cell.length_b   1.000
_cell.length_c   1.000
_cell.angle_alpha   90.00
_cell.angle_beta   90.00
_cell.angle_gamma   90.00
#
_symmetry.space_group_name_H-M   'P 1'
#
loop_
_entity.id
_entity.type
_entity.pdbx_description
1 polymer ?
#
loop_
_entity_poly.entity_id
_entity_poly.type
_entity_poly.pdbx_seq_one_letter_code
_entity_poly.pdbx_strand_id
1 'polypeptide(L)'
;MAIVTSMIENWFINSYGEQWKFSFDEVSKQSFVIGSDIGEDCYPVFDGVAYGLNLEEEERAWLSKAWADATKEGTLVGIYLGIPVEFIIEKNYSSLSGDYCPICLQRKMEFEIHHCIWLSDGGPDTPSNLLRICNSCHAVVTRGSKEERIPKNQAAFHHQVMHFGLDLFRHALAIGAKSKATVFVAQYPRITEFIGLVDRQTPEIQKVADQLIRAESRIAYQYFRDLGLRKLQWSDRFLQRE
;
A
#
# COMPACT_ATOMS: atom_id res chain seq x y z
N MET A 1 -4.50 -23.40 -22.53
CA MET A 1 -5.10 -22.30 -23.33
C MET A 1 -4.39 -21.02 -22.94
N ALA A 2 -3.85 -20.27 -23.90
CA ALA A 2 -3.28 -18.95 -23.61
C ALA A 2 -4.43 -18.00 -23.28
N ILE A 3 -4.37 -17.32 -22.13
CA ILE A 3 -5.32 -16.27 -21.80
C ILE A 3 -4.93 -15.07 -22.66
N VAL A 4 -5.81 -14.66 -23.58
CA VAL A 4 -5.61 -13.43 -24.36
C VAL A 4 -5.70 -12.27 -23.38
N THR A 5 -4.60 -11.56 -23.16
CA THR A 5 -4.56 -10.34 -22.37
C THR A 5 -5.10 -9.19 -23.20
N SER A 6 -6.16 -8.51 -22.76
CA SER A 6 -6.58 -7.23 -23.34
C SER A 6 -5.87 -6.11 -22.59
N MET A 7 -4.72 -5.70 -23.12
CA MET A 7 -3.97 -4.57 -22.59
C MET A 7 -4.42 -3.29 -23.29
N ILE A 8 -4.90 -2.32 -22.51
CA ILE A 8 -5.20 -0.97 -22.98
C ILE A 8 -3.94 -0.13 -22.84
N GLU A 9 -3.53 0.53 -23.92
CA GLU A 9 -2.40 1.46 -23.91
C GLU A 9 -2.84 2.86 -24.31
N ASN A 10 -2.22 3.88 -23.70
CA ASN A 10 -2.42 5.28 -24.03
C ASN A 10 -1.06 5.98 -24.07
N TRP A 11 -0.82 6.80 -25.10
CA TRP A 11 0.44 7.49 -25.33
C TRP A 11 0.25 9.00 -25.27
N PHE A 12 1.28 9.68 -24.77
CA PHE A 12 1.31 11.14 -24.65
C PHE A 12 2.72 11.66 -24.89
N ILE A 13 2.81 12.85 -25.48
CA ILE A 13 4.06 13.58 -25.64
C ILE A 13 3.83 14.95 -25.02
N ASN A 14 4.61 15.31 -24.01
CA ASN A 14 4.46 16.59 -23.33
C ASN A 14 5.08 17.74 -24.16
N SER A 15 4.91 18.97 -23.67
CA SER A 15 5.48 20.18 -24.28
C SER A 15 7.01 20.21 -24.40
N TYR A 16 7.73 19.33 -23.69
CA TYR A 16 9.19 19.18 -23.78
C TYR A 16 9.64 18.09 -24.78
N GLY A 17 8.69 17.37 -25.38
CA GLY A 17 8.98 16.27 -26.32
C GLY A 17 9.23 14.92 -25.63
N GLU A 18 9.00 14.81 -24.33
CA GLU A 18 9.11 13.57 -23.57
C GLU A 18 7.90 12.68 -23.86
N GLN A 19 8.16 11.39 -24.06
CA GLN A 19 7.13 10.41 -24.40
C GLN A 19 6.73 9.62 -23.16
N TRP A 20 5.42 9.54 -22.93
CA TRP A 20 4.82 8.80 -21.84
C TRP A 20 3.89 7.72 -22.38
N LYS A 21 3.90 6.56 -21.74
CA LYS A 21 2.99 5.45 -22.03
C LYS A 21 2.33 4.96 -20.77
N PHE A 22 1.02 5.01 -20.74
CA PHE A 22 0.19 4.34 -19.76
C PHE A 22 -0.26 2.98 -20.29
N SER A 23 -0.18 1.95 -19.46
CA SER A 23 -0.63 0.60 -19.77
C SER A 23 -1.56 0.09 -18.68
N PHE A 24 -2.68 -0.50 -19.07
CA PHE A 24 -3.66 -1.10 -18.18
C PHE A 24 -4.03 -2.51 -18.66
N ASP A 25 -3.84 -3.51 -17.81
CA ASP A 25 -4.23 -4.89 -18.08
C ASP A 25 -5.65 -5.14 -17.53
N GLU A 26 -6.62 -5.36 -18.43
CA GLU A 26 -8.01 -5.57 -18.03
C GLU A 26 -8.23 -6.90 -17.31
N VAL A 27 -7.33 -7.88 -17.41
CA VAL A 27 -7.45 -9.17 -16.74
C VAL A 27 -6.91 -9.08 -15.32
N SER A 28 -5.65 -8.65 -15.18
CA SER A 28 -5.01 -8.55 -13.86
C SER A 28 -5.42 -7.29 -13.08
N LYS A 29 -6.04 -6.33 -13.77
CA LYS A 29 -6.36 -4.98 -13.26
C LYS A 29 -5.11 -4.26 -12.78
N GLN A 30 -3.94 -4.54 -13.35
CA GLN A 30 -2.72 -3.81 -13.05
C GLN A 30 -2.55 -2.65 -14.02
N SER A 31 -1.90 -1.58 -13.56
CA SER A 31 -1.64 -0.43 -14.41
C SER A 31 -0.32 0.24 -14.08
N PHE A 32 0.35 0.75 -15.11
CA PHE A 32 1.68 1.33 -15.00
C PHE A 32 1.83 2.51 -15.96
N VAL A 33 2.75 3.40 -15.66
CA VAL A 33 3.27 4.41 -16.58
C VAL A 33 4.77 4.23 -16.76
N ILE A 34 5.24 4.41 -17.99
CA ILE A 34 6.66 4.54 -18.35
C ILE A 34 6.87 5.85 -19.08
N GLY A 35 8.07 6.41 -18.99
CA GLY A 35 8.44 7.67 -19.62
C GLY A 35 9.84 7.63 -20.20
N SER A 36 10.09 8.44 -21.24
CA SER A 36 11.42 8.56 -21.85
C SER A 36 12.46 9.19 -20.92
N ASP A 37 12.04 10.05 -19.99
CA ASP A 37 12.94 10.73 -19.03
C ASP A 37 13.41 9.81 -17.89
N ILE A 38 12.64 8.76 -17.58
CA ILE A 38 12.86 7.87 -16.44
C ILE A 38 13.50 6.52 -16.84
N GLY A 39 14.10 6.43 -18.04
CA GLY A 39 14.96 5.29 -18.41
C GLY A 39 14.26 3.92 -18.44
N GLU A 40 13.02 3.86 -18.92
CA GLU A 40 12.17 2.65 -18.98
C GLU A 40 11.65 2.13 -17.63
N ASP A 41 11.88 2.83 -16.52
CA ASP A 41 11.30 2.46 -15.22
C ASP A 41 9.75 2.46 -15.27
N CYS A 42 9.14 1.45 -14.67
CA CYS A 42 7.68 1.29 -14.60
C CYS A 42 7.13 1.76 -13.24
N TYR A 43 6.27 2.77 -13.26
CA TYR A 43 5.62 3.30 -12.06
C TYR A 43 4.15 2.86 -12.00
N PRO A 44 3.69 2.28 -10.89
CA PRO A 44 2.31 1.85 -10.78
C PRO A 44 1.36 3.05 -10.74
N VAL A 45 0.24 2.93 -11.45
CA VAL A 45 -0.79 3.97 -11.49
C VAL A 45 -2.04 3.48 -10.75
N PHE A 46 -2.59 4.32 -9.88
CA PHE A 46 -3.92 4.10 -9.30
C PHE A 46 -4.68 5.42 -9.23
N ASP A 47 -5.96 5.36 -9.59
CA ASP A 47 -6.86 6.52 -9.55
C ASP A 47 -6.31 7.73 -10.32
N GLY A 48 -5.64 7.45 -11.46
CA GLY A 48 -5.02 8.47 -12.29
C GLY A 48 -3.71 9.04 -11.74
N VAL A 49 -3.15 8.49 -10.67
CA VAL A 49 -1.90 8.95 -10.05
C VAL A 49 -0.79 7.91 -10.25
N ALA A 50 0.33 8.34 -10.85
CA ALA A 50 1.56 7.56 -10.91
C ALA A 50 2.35 7.76 -9.63
N TYR A 51 2.50 6.70 -8.83
CA TYR A 51 3.13 6.88 -7.53
C TYR A 51 4.62 6.68 -7.54
N GLY A 52 5.33 7.53 -6.80
CA GLY A 52 6.80 7.60 -6.82
C GLY A 52 7.34 8.36 -8.03
N LEU A 53 6.44 8.92 -8.85
CA LEU A 53 6.76 9.71 -10.02
C LEU A 53 6.11 11.09 -9.89
N ASN A 54 6.93 12.14 -9.89
CA ASN A 54 6.43 13.50 -9.94
C ASN A 54 6.20 13.86 -11.40
N LEU A 55 4.93 13.86 -11.79
CA LEU A 55 4.48 14.31 -13.10
C LEU A 55 4.13 15.80 -13.05
N GLU A 56 4.39 16.54 -14.12
CA GLU A 56 3.96 17.93 -14.31
C GLU A 56 2.43 18.05 -14.48
N GLU A 57 1.89 19.27 -14.48
CA GLU A 57 0.43 19.48 -14.57
C GLU A 57 -0.21 18.84 -15.82
N GLU A 58 0.42 19.01 -16.98
CA GLU A 58 -0.03 18.46 -18.25
C GLU A 58 -0.06 16.92 -18.23
N GLU A 59 0.99 16.31 -17.69
CA GLU A 59 1.15 14.86 -17.57
C GLU A 59 0.17 14.25 -16.57
N ARG A 60 -0.04 14.90 -15.42
CA ARG A 60 -1.05 14.48 -14.44
C ARG A 60 -2.45 14.52 -15.05
N ALA A 61 -2.77 15.58 -15.80
CA ALA A 61 -4.05 15.71 -16.48
C ALA A 61 -4.25 14.62 -17.53
N TRP A 62 -3.22 14.34 -18.33
CA TRP A 62 -3.22 13.22 -19.28
C TRP A 62 -3.42 11.88 -18.57
N LEU A 63 -2.62 11.57 -17.56
CA LEU A 63 -2.66 10.28 -16.88
C LEU A 63 -4.01 10.04 -16.19
N SER A 64 -4.55 11.07 -15.55
CA SER A 64 -5.89 11.03 -14.95
C SER A 64 -6.96 10.69 -15.97
N LYS A 65 -6.90 11.31 -17.16
CA LYS A 65 -7.81 11.02 -18.26
C LYS A 65 -7.60 9.60 -18.81
N ALA A 66 -6.36 9.19 -19.08
CA ALA A 66 -6.02 7.87 -19.60
C ALA A 66 -6.51 6.75 -18.66
N TRP A 67 -6.32 6.94 -17.35
CA TRP A 67 -6.85 6.06 -16.32
C TRP A 67 -8.38 6.01 -16.35
N ALA A 68 -9.04 7.18 -16.35
CA ALA A 68 -10.50 7.24 -16.38
C ALA A 68 -11.06 6.52 -17.61
N ASP A 69 -10.46 6.75 -18.78
CA ASP A 69 -10.83 6.10 -20.04
C ASP A 69 -10.66 4.59 -19.99
N ALA A 70 -9.56 4.09 -19.42
CA ALA A 70 -9.29 2.65 -19.28
C ALA A 70 -10.14 1.96 -18.21
N THR A 71 -10.73 2.70 -17.26
CA THR A 71 -11.52 2.15 -16.14
C THR A 71 -13.03 2.42 -16.25
N LYS A 72 -13.49 3.01 -17.36
CA LYS A 72 -14.89 3.47 -17.63
C LYS A 72 -16.01 2.49 -17.24
N GLU A 73 -15.78 1.18 -17.30
CA GLU A 73 -16.83 0.18 -17.01
C GLU A 73 -17.00 -0.16 -15.53
N GLY A 74 -16.63 0.74 -14.61
CA GLY A 74 -16.69 0.44 -13.17
C GLY A 74 -15.74 -0.71 -12.80
N THR A 75 -14.69 -0.91 -13.62
CA THR A 75 -13.63 -1.86 -13.33
C THR A 75 -12.95 -1.39 -12.05
N LEU A 76 -13.29 -2.03 -10.94
CA LEU A 76 -12.58 -1.88 -9.68
C LEU A 76 -11.17 -2.44 -9.88
N VAL A 77 -10.25 -1.57 -10.29
CA VAL A 77 -8.82 -1.73 -10.09
C VAL A 77 -8.54 -1.58 -8.60
N GLY A 78 -9.04 -2.57 -7.86
CA GLY A 78 -9.08 -2.53 -6.42
C GLY A 78 -7.71 -2.86 -5.86
N ILE A 79 -7.40 -2.23 -4.73
CA ILE A 79 -6.33 -2.62 -3.80
C ILE A 79 -6.31 -4.15 -3.55
N TYR A 80 -7.47 -4.78 -3.69
CA TYR A 80 -7.71 -6.21 -3.48
C TYR A 80 -7.89 -7.03 -4.77
N LEU A 81 -7.25 -6.63 -5.89
CA LEU A 81 -7.26 -7.40 -7.15
C LEU A 81 -8.68 -7.68 -7.68
N GLY A 82 -9.56 -6.67 -7.62
CA GLY A 82 -10.95 -6.78 -8.09
C GLY A 82 -11.86 -7.61 -7.18
N ILE A 83 -11.40 -8.10 -6.03
CA ILE A 83 -12.25 -8.78 -5.06
C ILE A 83 -13.23 -7.75 -4.45
N PRO A 84 -14.55 -8.01 -4.48
CA PRO A 84 -15.57 -7.09 -3.98
C PRO A 84 -15.65 -7.16 -2.45
N VAL A 85 -14.63 -6.63 -1.77
CA VAL A 85 -14.53 -6.60 -0.31
C VAL A 85 -14.49 -5.18 0.21
N GLU A 86 -15.04 -5.00 1.40
CA GLU A 86 -15.05 -3.74 2.13
C GLU A 86 -14.06 -3.82 3.28
N PHE A 87 -13.45 -2.69 3.62
CA PHE A 87 -12.66 -2.56 4.83
C PHE A 87 -13.58 -2.22 6.00
N ILE A 88 -13.58 -3.07 7.04
CA ILE A 88 -14.45 -2.95 8.21
C ILE A 88 -13.58 -2.58 9.41
N ILE A 89 -13.96 -1.50 10.09
CA ILE A 89 -13.38 -1.10 11.38
C ILE A 89 -14.29 -1.61 12.48
N GLU A 90 -13.82 -2.61 13.21
CA GLU A 90 -14.49 -3.16 14.39
C GLU A 90 -14.05 -2.42 15.65
N LYS A 91 -14.67 -2.75 16.79
CA LYS A 91 -14.38 -2.09 18.07
C LYS A 91 -12.89 -2.11 18.44
N ASN A 92 -12.21 -3.23 18.21
CA ASN A 92 -10.82 -3.45 18.67
C ASN A 92 -9.84 -3.78 17.54
N TYR A 93 -10.30 -4.02 16.32
CA TYR A 93 -9.45 -4.43 15.20
C TYR A 93 -10.10 -3.99 13.89
N SER A 94 -9.43 -4.21 12.78
CA SER A 94 -10.00 -4.03 11.45
C SER A 94 -9.89 -5.30 10.60
N SER A 95 -10.72 -5.43 9.57
CA SER A 95 -10.79 -6.64 8.74
C SER A 95 -11.30 -6.34 7.33
N LEU A 96 -11.34 -7.35 6.46
CA LEU A 96 -12.08 -7.30 5.20
C LEU A 96 -13.39 -8.09 5.32
N SER A 97 -14.44 -7.62 4.64
CA SER A 97 -15.71 -8.33 4.54
C SER A 97 -15.56 -9.67 3.81
N GLY A 98 -16.58 -10.53 3.92
CA GLY A 98 -16.64 -11.80 3.17
C GLY A 98 -15.59 -12.85 3.56
N ASP A 99 -14.99 -12.72 4.75
CA ASP A 99 -13.93 -13.61 5.27
C ASP A 99 -12.69 -13.67 4.38
N TYR A 100 -12.28 -12.53 3.82
CA TYR A 100 -11.02 -12.42 3.08
C TYR A 100 -9.86 -12.00 3.99
N CYS A 101 -8.72 -12.64 3.82
CA CYS A 101 -7.48 -12.21 4.47
C CYS A 101 -6.86 -11.04 3.68
N PRO A 102 -6.53 -9.90 4.31
CA PRO A 102 -5.91 -8.77 3.62
C PRO A 102 -4.48 -9.07 3.14
N ILE A 103 -3.85 -10.16 3.60
CA ILE A 103 -2.47 -10.50 3.19
C ILE A 103 -2.45 -11.44 1.99
N CYS A 104 -3.25 -12.50 2.00
CA CYS A 104 -3.26 -13.46 0.89
C CYS A 104 -4.42 -13.29 -0.07
N LEU A 105 -5.38 -12.43 0.25
CA LEU A 105 -6.59 -12.19 -0.55
C LEU A 105 -7.40 -13.46 -0.85
N GLN A 106 -7.25 -14.47 0.01
CA GLN A 106 -8.04 -15.70 -0.04
C GLN A 106 -9.12 -15.66 1.03
N ARG A 107 -10.27 -16.25 0.69
CA ARG A 107 -11.31 -16.54 1.67
C ARG A 107 -10.86 -17.64 2.62
N LYS A 108 -11.06 -17.46 3.93
CA LYS A 108 -10.60 -18.39 4.97
C LYS A 108 -11.70 -18.60 6.02
N MET A 109 -11.57 -19.63 6.85
CA MET A 109 -12.50 -19.88 7.96
C MET A 109 -11.89 -19.46 9.31
N GLU A 110 -10.57 -19.55 9.44
CA GLU A 110 -9.85 -19.32 10.69
C GLU A 110 -9.01 -18.05 10.61
N PHE A 111 -9.18 -17.19 11.61
CA PHE A 111 -8.55 -15.87 11.68
C PHE A 111 -8.01 -15.59 13.07
N GLU A 112 -6.96 -14.79 13.11
CA GLU A 112 -6.30 -14.31 14.31
C GLU A 112 -6.09 -12.80 14.20
N ILE A 113 -5.97 -12.12 15.35
CA ILE A 113 -5.71 -10.67 15.41
C ILE A 113 -4.20 -10.45 15.43
N HIS A 114 -3.71 -9.64 14.49
CA HIS A 114 -2.29 -9.36 14.30
C HIS A 114 -1.94 -7.90 14.63
N HIS A 115 -0.88 -7.69 15.41
CA HIS A 115 -0.28 -6.38 15.66
C HIS A 115 0.64 -5.96 14.50
N CYS A 116 0.24 -4.95 13.74
CA CYS A 116 0.97 -4.51 12.55
C CYS A 116 2.30 -3.82 12.89
N ILE A 117 2.29 -2.93 13.87
CA ILE A 117 3.44 -2.57 14.71
C ILE A 117 3.47 -3.60 15.83
N TRP A 118 4.56 -4.34 15.95
CA TRP A 118 4.67 -5.40 16.94
C TRP A 118 4.48 -4.88 18.36
N LEU A 119 3.91 -5.73 19.22
CA LEU A 119 3.75 -5.40 20.63
C LEU A 119 5.11 -5.13 21.31
N SER A 120 6.17 -5.84 20.90
CA SER A 120 7.55 -5.62 21.36
C SER A 120 8.10 -4.25 20.98
N ASP A 121 7.51 -3.61 19.97
CA ASP A 121 7.97 -2.35 19.39
C ASP A 121 7.02 -1.20 19.82
N GLY A 122 6.18 -1.45 20.82
CA GLY A 122 5.26 -0.45 21.38
C GLY A 122 3.92 -0.33 20.66
N GLY A 123 3.57 -1.31 19.80
CA GLY A 123 2.30 -1.30 19.07
C GLY A 123 1.05 -1.21 19.97
N PRO A 124 0.08 -0.32 19.64
CA PRO A 124 -1.18 -0.22 20.39
C PRO A 124 -2.14 -1.38 20.16
N ASP A 125 -3.04 -1.56 21.11
CA ASP A 125 -4.21 -2.42 21.00
C ASP A 125 -5.42 -1.61 20.46
N THR A 126 -5.24 -0.98 19.31
CA THR A 126 -6.27 -0.15 18.64
C THR A 126 -6.65 -0.73 17.28
N PRO A 127 -7.84 -0.41 16.74
CA PRO A 127 -8.24 -0.85 15.40
C PRO A 127 -7.29 -0.46 14.27
N SER A 128 -6.50 0.60 14.46
CA SER A 128 -5.49 1.06 13.51
C SER A 128 -4.20 0.24 13.50
N ASN A 129 -4.00 -0.63 14.49
CA ASN A 129 -2.80 -1.47 14.60
C ASN A 129 -3.14 -2.96 14.65
N LEU A 130 -4.38 -3.30 15.02
CA LEU A 130 -4.88 -4.67 15.09
C LEU A 130 -5.63 -5.02 13.81
N LEU A 131 -5.07 -5.95 13.04
CA LEU A 131 -5.64 -6.42 11.78
C LEU A 131 -6.01 -7.90 11.88
N ARG A 132 -7.25 -8.24 11.55
CA ARG A 132 -7.71 -9.64 11.45
C ARG A 132 -7.14 -10.26 10.17
N ILE A 133 -6.26 -11.24 10.31
CA ILE A 133 -5.65 -11.99 9.21
C ILE A 133 -5.87 -13.49 9.39
N CYS A 134 -5.76 -14.28 8.33
CA CYS A 134 -5.96 -15.72 8.47
C CYS A 134 -4.82 -16.39 9.25
N ASN A 135 -5.14 -17.47 9.96
CA ASN A 135 -4.19 -18.21 10.80
C ASN A 135 -2.91 -18.64 10.05
N SER A 136 -3.02 -19.03 8.78
CA SER A 136 -1.87 -19.39 7.95
C SER A 136 -0.92 -18.20 7.71
N CYS A 137 -1.45 -17.00 7.43
CA CYS A 137 -0.62 -15.80 7.29
C CYS A 137 -0.03 -15.37 8.64
N HIS A 138 -0.84 -15.41 9.70
CA HIS A 138 -0.38 -15.08 11.05
C HIS A 138 0.73 -16.03 11.53
N ALA A 139 0.61 -17.33 11.28
CA ALA A 139 1.66 -18.32 11.59
C ALA A 139 2.98 -18.01 10.89
N VAL A 140 2.95 -17.57 9.63
CA VAL A 140 4.17 -17.15 8.91
C VAL A 140 4.74 -15.85 9.48
N VAL A 141 3.89 -14.88 9.81
CA VAL A 141 4.36 -13.62 10.42
C VAL A 141 4.97 -13.85 11.80
N THR A 142 4.46 -14.80 12.57
CA THR A 142 4.97 -15.06 13.94
C THR A 142 6.16 -16.01 13.97
N ARG A 143 6.17 -17.05 13.11
CA ARG A 143 7.11 -18.19 13.20
C ARG A 143 7.82 -18.53 11.89
N GLY A 144 7.48 -17.88 10.79
CA GLY A 144 8.12 -18.09 9.49
C GLY A 144 9.57 -17.60 9.46
N SER A 145 10.28 -17.93 8.38
CA SER A 145 11.63 -17.40 8.16
C SER A 145 11.59 -15.87 8.01
N LYS A 146 12.73 -15.20 8.12
CA LYS A 146 12.81 -13.74 8.00
C LYS A 146 12.28 -13.26 6.63
N GLU A 147 12.60 -14.01 5.58
CA GLU A 147 12.27 -13.75 4.17
C GLU A 147 10.77 -13.84 3.91
N GLU A 148 10.04 -14.68 4.66
CA GLU A 148 8.60 -14.83 4.54
C GLU A 148 7.83 -13.93 5.51
N ARG A 149 8.35 -13.79 6.72
CA ARG A 149 7.76 -12.99 7.79
C ARG A 149 7.74 -11.51 7.46
N ILE A 150 8.88 -10.96 7.03
CA ILE A 150 9.02 -9.51 6.82
C ILE A 150 8.01 -9.01 5.78
N PRO A 151 7.92 -9.57 4.56
CA PRO A 151 6.97 -9.07 3.56
C PRO A 151 5.52 -9.16 4.04
N LYS A 152 5.12 -10.24 4.72
CA LYS A 152 3.74 -10.36 5.22
C LYS A 152 3.44 -9.37 6.33
N ASN A 153 4.38 -9.10 7.24
CA ASN A 153 4.19 -8.06 8.25
C ASN A 153 4.14 -6.67 7.63
N GLN A 154 5.03 -6.38 6.67
CA GLN A 154 5.04 -5.11 5.94
C GLN A 154 3.75 -4.90 5.14
N ALA A 155 3.22 -5.96 4.53
CA ALA A 155 1.90 -5.90 3.90
C ALA A 155 0.81 -5.56 4.93
N ALA A 156 0.81 -6.18 6.11
CA ALA A 156 -0.15 -5.85 7.17
C ALA A 156 -0.02 -4.40 7.64
N PHE A 157 1.22 -3.94 7.86
CA PHE A 157 1.53 -2.57 8.26
C PHE A 157 1.05 -1.54 7.24
N HIS A 158 1.46 -1.68 5.98
CA HIS A 158 1.05 -0.74 4.94
C HIS A 158 -0.45 -0.82 4.61
N HIS A 159 -1.07 -1.98 4.80
CA HIS A 159 -2.54 -2.10 4.74
C HIS A 159 -3.22 -1.24 5.81
N GLN A 160 -2.69 -1.18 7.04
CA GLN A 160 -3.23 -0.27 8.04
C GLN A 160 -2.90 1.19 7.74
N VAL A 161 -1.67 1.51 7.33
CA VAL A 161 -1.30 2.91 7.03
C VAL A 161 -2.11 3.46 5.86
N MET A 162 -2.47 2.67 4.84
CA MET A 162 -3.33 3.19 3.75
C MET A 162 -4.76 3.54 4.23
N HIS A 163 -5.27 2.87 5.26
CA HIS A 163 -6.63 3.09 5.81
C HIS A 163 -6.69 4.06 6.98
N PHE A 164 -5.62 4.18 7.77
CA PHE A 164 -5.57 5.05 8.95
C PHE A 164 -4.60 6.22 8.81
N GLY A 165 -3.70 6.19 7.83
CA GLY A 165 -2.72 7.25 7.59
C GLY A 165 -1.87 7.51 8.82
N LEU A 166 -1.74 8.79 9.19
CA LEU A 166 -0.96 9.23 10.34
C LEU A 166 -1.55 8.79 11.69
N ASP A 167 -2.84 8.48 11.75
CA ASP A 167 -3.51 8.14 13.00
C ASP A 167 -3.01 6.82 13.59
N LEU A 168 -2.52 5.89 12.76
CA LEU A 168 -1.85 4.68 13.24
C LEU A 168 -0.67 5.03 14.17
N PHE A 169 0.14 6.01 13.79
CA PHE A 169 1.31 6.43 14.57
C PHE A 169 0.91 7.30 15.75
N ARG A 170 -0.08 8.18 15.59
CA ARG A 170 -0.61 8.98 16.70
C ARG A 170 -1.18 8.09 17.80
N HIS A 171 -1.89 7.01 17.45
CA HIS A 171 -2.35 6.02 18.42
C HIS A 171 -1.19 5.32 19.14
N ALA A 172 -0.08 5.01 18.45
CA ALA A 172 1.10 4.42 19.09
C ALA A 172 1.78 5.39 20.07
N LEU A 173 1.74 6.69 19.78
CA LEU A 173 2.26 7.75 20.67
C LEU A 173 1.32 8.09 21.82
N ALA A 174 0.00 7.94 21.65
CA ALA A 174 -1.02 8.38 22.61
C ALA A 174 -1.30 7.39 23.76
N ILE A 175 -0.82 6.14 23.70
CA ILE A 175 -1.23 5.11 24.67
C ILE A 175 -0.85 5.50 26.11
N GLY A 176 -1.85 5.50 26.99
CA GLY A 176 -1.75 5.80 28.43
C GLY A 176 -0.86 4.90 29.29
N ALA A 177 -0.07 4.00 28.69
CA ALA A 177 1.03 3.31 29.36
C ALA A 177 2.34 3.93 28.86
N LYS A 178 2.94 4.83 29.66
CA LYS A 178 4.21 5.51 29.36
C LYS A 178 5.29 4.55 28.81
N SER A 179 5.27 3.28 29.21
CA SER A 179 6.20 2.25 28.73
C SER A 179 6.07 1.93 27.23
N LYS A 180 4.87 1.67 26.70
CA LYS A 180 4.69 1.27 25.28
C LYS A 180 5.07 2.41 24.33
N ALA A 181 4.60 3.62 24.61
CA ALA A 181 4.95 4.80 23.81
C ALA A 181 6.46 5.07 23.85
N THR A 182 7.12 4.90 25.00
CA THR A 182 8.59 5.05 25.11
C THR A 182 9.32 4.04 24.22
N VAL A 183 8.86 2.78 24.19
CA VAL A 183 9.44 1.75 23.31
C VAL A 183 9.24 2.13 21.85
N PHE A 184 8.04 2.56 21.45
CA PHE A 184 7.77 3.00 20.08
C PHE A 184 8.67 4.16 19.67
N VAL A 185 8.80 5.19 20.50
CA VAL A 185 9.68 6.34 20.23
C VAL A 185 11.14 5.92 20.09
N ALA A 186 11.60 4.97 20.91
CA ALA A 186 12.97 4.45 20.83
C ALA A 186 13.22 3.64 19.55
N GLN A 187 12.23 2.86 19.09
CA GLN A 187 12.35 2.04 17.87
C GLN A 187 12.17 2.86 16.58
N TYR A 188 11.32 3.89 16.61
CA TYR A 188 10.96 4.69 15.44
C TYR A 188 11.16 6.21 15.66
N PRO A 189 12.39 6.67 15.95
CA PRO A 189 12.65 8.07 16.28
C PRO A 189 12.31 9.02 15.12
N ARG A 190 12.59 8.61 13.87
CA ARG A 190 12.29 9.41 12.66
C ARG A 190 10.80 9.58 12.43
N ILE A 191 10.01 8.52 12.67
CA ILE A 191 8.54 8.59 12.54
C ILE A 191 8.00 9.54 13.61
N THR A 192 8.51 9.45 14.84
CA THR A 192 8.12 10.34 15.94
C THR A 192 8.43 11.80 15.62
N GLU A 193 9.64 12.09 15.12
CA GLU A 193 10.04 13.43 14.68
C GLU A 193 9.12 13.95 13.57
N PHE A 194 8.87 13.14 12.55
CA PHE A 194 7.99 13.47 11.44
C PHE A 194 6.56 13.80 11.91
N ILE A 195 5.96 12.96 12.76
CA ILE A 195 4.62 13.23 13.31
C ILE A 195 4.63 14.54 14.10
N GLY A 196 5.64 14.78 14.94
CA GLY A 196 5.77 16.04 15.67
C GLY A 196 5.98 17.26 14.76
N LEU A 197 6.59 17.12 13.59
CA LEU A 197 6.70 18.19 12.59
C LEU A 197 5.35 18.45 11.91
N VAL A 198 4.65 17.39 11.49
CA VAL A 198 3.35 17.47 10.82
C VAL A 198 2.27 18.04 11.74
N ASP A 199 2.20 17.60 12.99
CA ASP A 199 1.21 18.08 13.97
C ASP A 199 1.36 19.57 14.32
N ARG A 200 2.52 20.18 14.01
CA ARG A 200 2.77 21.64 14.14
C ARG A 200 2.38 22.44 12.88
N GLN A 201 2.00 21.77 11.79
CA GLN A 201 1.57 22.43 10.56
C GLN A 201 0.07 22.75 10.58
N THR A 202 -0.39 23.51 9.59
CA THR A 202 -1.82 23.78 9.42
C THR A 202 -2.62 22.51 9.08
N PRO A 203 -3.93 22.47 9.34
CA PRO A 203 -4.77 21.31 9.01
C PRO A 203 -4.70 20.89 7.54
N GLU A 204 -4.52 21.85 6.62
CA GLU A 204 -4.40 21.59 5.18
C GLU A 204 -3.12 20.80 4.88
N ILE A 205 -1.98 21.21 5.47
CA ILE A 205 -0.71 20.51 5.30
C ILE A 205 -0.78 19.12 5.95
N GLN A 206 -1.41 19.00 7.12
CA GLN A 206 -1.62 17.70 7.78
C GLN A 206 -2.43 16.76 6.89
N LYS A 207 -3.50 17.26 6.26
CA LYS A 207 -4.34 16.49 5.33
C LYS A 207 -3.55 16.04 4.11
N VAL A 208 -2.74 16.91 3.52
CA VAL A 208 -1.89 16.55 2.38
C VAL A 208 -0.87 15.48 2.77
N ALA A 209 -0.19 15.63 3.91
CA ALA A 209 0.76 14.64 4.41
C ALA A 209 0.08 13.27 4.67
N ASP A 210 -1.12 13.29 5.25
CA ASP A 210 -1.92 12.07 5.47
C ASP A 210 -2.34 11.40 4.16
N GLN A 211 -2.75 12.18 3.16
CA GLN A 211 -3.06 11.65 1.83
C GLN A 211 -1.85 11.03 1.16
N LEU A 212 -0.68 11.68 1.23
CA LEU A 212 0.57 11.19 0.64
C LEU A 212 1.03 9.87 1.29
N ILE A 213 1.01 9.76 2.62
CA ILE A 213 1.45 8.52 3.28
C ILE A 213 0.49 7.35 3.02
N ARG A 214 -0.81 7.62 2.89
CA ARG A 214 -1.81 6.60 2.51
C ARG A 214 -1.58 6.11 1.09
N ALA A 215 -1.35 7.04 0.19
CA ALA A 215 -0.97 6.82 -1.20
C ALA A 215 0.27 5.93 -1.32
N GLU A 216 1.37 6.31 -0.67
CA GLU A 216 2.61 5.54 -0.67
C GLU A 216 2.41 4.13 -0.10
N SER A 217 1.67 4.04 1.01
CA SER A 217 1.39 2.77 1.67
C SER A 217 0.51 1.85 0.83
N ARG A 218 -0.37 2.37 -0.02
CA ARG A 218 -1.14 1.54 -0.97
C ARG A 218 -0.22 0.75 -1.91
N ILE A 219 0.82 1.40 -2.44
CA ILE A 219 1.79 0.77 -3.35
C ILE A 219 2.65 -0.22 -2.58
N ALA A 220 3.16 0.20 -1.42
CA ALA A 220 4.02 -0.62 -0.58
C ALA A 220 3.28 -1.87 -0.12
N TYR A 221 1.99 -1.75 0.24
CA TYR A 221 1.12 -2.88 0.54
C TYR A 221 1.08 -3.88 -0.62
N GLN A 222 0.80 -3.43 -1.85
CA GLN A 222 0.78 -4.33 -3.00
C GLN A 222 2.13 -5.01 -3.22
N TYR A 223 3.22 -4.24 -3.18
CA TYR A 223 4.57 -4.76 -3.34
C TYR A 223 4.89 -5.86 -2.33
N PHE A 224 4.72 -5.56 -1.03
CA PHE A 224 5.03 -6.51 0.05
C PHE A 224 4.07 -7.70 0.08
N ARG A 225 2.80 -7.50 -0.30
CA ARG A 225 1.83 -8.58 -0.48
C ARG A 225 2.29 -9.54 -1.56
N ASP A 226 2.63 -9.03 -2.74
CA ASP A 226 3.01 -9.86 -3.88
C ASP A 226 4.36 -10.56 -3.63
N LEU A 227 5.30 -9.88 -2.95
CA LEU A 227 6.54 -10.49 -2.44
C LEU A 227 6.26 -11.61 -1.43
N GLY A 228 5.38 -11.36 -0.44
CA GLY A 228 4.98 -12.35 0.57
C GLY A 228 4.13 -13.52 0.03
N LEU A 229 3.64 -13.40 -1.21
CA LEU A 229 2.96 -14.46 -1.96
C LEU A 229 3.87 -15.13 -2.99
N ARG A 230 5.16 -14.76 -3.04
CA ARG A 230 6.14 -15.26 -4.01
C ARG A 230 5.70 -15.05 -5.47
N LYS A 231 4.89 -14.02 -5.73
CA LYS A 231 4.58 -13.56 -7.09
C LYS A 231 5.73 -12.75 -7.70
N LEU A 232 6.56 -12.17 -6.84
CA LEU A 232 7.81 -11.49 -7.18
C LEU A 232 8.95 -12.23 -6.47
N GLN A 233 10.11 -12.38 -7.10
CA GLN A 233 11.32 -12.82 -6.41
C GLN A 233 12.08 -11.63 -5.84
N TRP A 234 12.78 -11.85 -4.72
CA TRP A 234 13.66 -10.84 -4.11
C TRP A 234 14.75 -10.34 -5.07
N SER A 235 15.19 -11.19 -6.01
CA SER A 235 16.17 -10.87 -7.05
C SER A 235 15.68 -9.88 -8.09
N ASP A 236 14.36 -9.74 -8.27
CA ASP A 236 13.77 -9.09 -9.45
C ASP A 236 13.82 -7.55 -9.39
N ARG A 237 14.36 -6.93 -8.33
CA ARG A 237 14.42 -5.46 -8.21
C ARG A 237 15.71 -4.85 -7.66
N PHE A 238 16.64 -5.64 -7.13
CA PHE A 238 17.84 -5.08 -6.47
C PHE A 238 19.18 -5.48 -7.10
N LEU A 239 19.18 -6.19 -8.23
CA LEU A 239 20.42 -6.65 -8.90
C LEU A 239 20.65 -6.07 -10.31
N GLN A 240 20.02 -4.95 -10.66
CA GLN A 240 20.33 -4.23 -11.92
C GLN A 240 20.80 -2.78 -11.70
N ARG A 241 21.26 -2.45 -10.49
CA ARG A 241 22.06 -1.25 -10.27
C ARG A 241 23.50 -1.68 -9.97
N GLU A 242 24.22 -2.03 -11.02
CA GLU A 242 25.70 -1.95 -11.06
C GLU A 242 26.12 -0.55 -11.52
#